data_AF-A0A432SN95-F1
#
_entry.id   AF-A0A432SN95-F1
#
_cell.length_a   1.000
_cell.length_b   1.000
_cell.length_c   1.000
_cell.angle_alpha   90.00
_cell.angle_beta   90.00
_cell.angle_gamma   90.00
#
_symmetry.space_group_name_H-M   'P 1'
#
loop_
_entity.id
_entity.type
_entity.pdbx_description
1 polymer ?
#
loop_
_entity_poly.entity_id
_entity_poly.type
_entity_poly.pdbx_seq_one_letter_code
_entity_poly.pdbx_strand_id
1 'polypeptide(L)'
;MEKMIRHFLLFFLLVLNLYARNLAFEIDRLNKEIPYATKGQTVEILHKLENLYIQSVIAKDKNLIVKSLKGIIRSRKLLDLDTSSYEKEYRSLSKYHTTIKKSKHIQPKIDEFKPKPISRYVNSINVKDNTIVIKFDKRLKGSELIFYNNNDPKKSLYKTVYNIKAKLKGATKFLHTPLQSVSISQKDDILRVVLQNNSQIYSKAFIRGGNLFIKINNKKSSNYNTKTSHKQKPIDIIVKKTKDKKDKTLKEKVLPRKQTNETPLYASSKIIVIDPGHGGKDSGAVGYKNHLEKKAVLKVAKYLKSMLVNKGYKVFMTRDSDKFVSLKSRTHMATKLNADLFISIHANAAPKGKKLTLKGIETFFLSPARTDRAKRVAAKENAAPSSVDRKSKDAILDFLNKTKIIQSNKLAIDIQSSLLKATRAKFRSVKDGGVREAPFWVLVGAQMPAALIEIGYITNPMEGDRLYNPFYQKALAKGIYNGINNYFAKNR
;
A
#
# COMPACT_ATOMS: atom_id res chain seq x y z
N MET A 1 -23.48 -37.85 0.56
CA MET A 1 -22.73 -36.83 -0.22
C MET A 1 -23.54 -35.56 -0.46
N GLU A 2 -24.82 -35.66 -0.84
CA GLU A 2 -25.70 -34.50 -1.08
C GLU A 2 -25.84 -33.51 0.09
N LYS A 3 -26.02 -34.00 1.34
CA LYS A 3 -26.11 -33.09 2.50
C LYS A 3 -24.84 -32.25 2.67
N MET A 4 -23.67 -32.81 2.44
CA MET A 4 -22.39 -32.11 2.60
C MET A 4 -22.17 -31.05 1.50
N ILE A 5 -22.55 -31.38 0.26
CA ILE A 5 -22.52 -30.47 -0.90
C ILE A 5 -23.50 -29.31 -0.68
N ARG A 6 -24.70 -29.58 -0.15
CA ARG A 6 -25.70 -28.55 0.16
C ARG A 6 -25.24 -27.59 1.27
N HIS A 7 -24.57 -28.08 2.31
CA HIS A 7 -24.02 -27.21 3.37
C HIS A 7 -22.84 -26.38 2.88
N PHE A 8 -21.99 -26.95 2.01
CA PHE A 8 -20.91 -26.21 1.37
C PHE A 8 -21.44 -25.11 0.43
N LEU A 9 -22.46 -25.41 -0.36
CA LEU A 9 -23.14 -24.43 -1.23
C LEU A 9 -23.81 -23.31 -0.41
N LEU A 10 -24.49 -23.65 0.69
CA LEU A 10 -25.10 -22.67 1.59
C LEU A 10 -24.05 -21.78 2.28
N PHE A 11 -22.95 -22.36 2.73
CA PHE A 11 -21.84 -21.61 3.31
C PHE A 11 -21.16 -20.71 2.27
N PHE A 12 -20.95 -21.21 1.05
CA PHE A 12 -20.39 -20.44 -0.05
C PHE A 12 -21.31 -19.28 -0.48
N LEU A 13 -22.62 -19.51 -0.54
CA LEU A 13 -23.65 -18.49 -0.76
C LEU A 13 -23.68 -17.45 0.38
N LEU A 14 -23.49 -17.87 1.64
CA LEU A 14 -23.42 -16.98 2.79
C LEU A 14 -22.19 -16.07 2.73
N VAL A 15 -21.02 -16.63 2.37
CA VAL A 15 -19.76 -15.89 2.21
C VAL A 15 -19.84 -14.90 1.05
N LEU A 16 -20.44 -15.30 -0.08
CA LEU A 16 -20.72 -14.41 -1.21
C LEU A 16 -21.67 -13.27 -0.82
N ASN A 17 -22.72 -13.55 -0.05
CA ASN A 17 -23.66 -12.54 0.44
C ASN A 17 -23.01 -11.56 1.43
N LEU A 18 -22.16 -12.04 2.34
CA LEU A 18 -21.41 -11.19 3.28
C LEU A 18 -20.42 -10.27 2.54
N TYR A 19 -19.77 -10.79 1.50
CA TYR A 19 -18.87 -10.02 0.66
C TYR A 19 -19.62 -8.92 -0.12
N ALA A 20 -20.76 -9.25 -0.75
CA ALA A 20 -21.60 -8.29 -1.47
C ALA A 20 -22.21 -7.20 -0.56
N ARG A 21 -22.62 -7.56 0.67
CA ARG A 21 -23.11 -6.59 1.67
C ARG A 21 -22.04 -5.59 2.09
N ASN A 22 -20.78 -6.04 2.21
CA ASN A 22 -19.66 -5.18 2.57
C ASN A 22 -19.34 -4.16 1.46
N LEU A 23 -19.39 -4.59 0.19
CA LEU A 23 -19.26 -3.73 -0.99
C LEU A 23 -20.33 -2.64 -1.05
N ALA A 24 -21.60 -3.03 -0.92
CA ALA A 24 -22.73 -2.11 -0.94
C ALA A 24 -22.63 -1.02 0.13
N PHE A 25 -22.27 -1.41 1.35
CA PHE A 25 -22.11 -0.50 2.49
C PHE A 25 -20.99 0.51 2.24
N GLU A 26 -19.84 0.07 1.74
CA GLU A 26 -18.70 0.93 1.47
C GLU A 26 -19.01 1.95 0.36
N ILE A 27 -19.66 1.51 -0.73
CA ILE A 27 -20.10 2.39 -1.83
C ILE A 27 -21.08 3.45 -1.30
N ASP A 28 -22.07 3.03 -0.51
CA ASP A 28 -23.08 3.95 0.05
C ASP A 28 -22.46 4.94 1.06
N ARG A 29 -21.47 4.50 1.85
CA ARG A 29 -20.74 5.38 2.77
C ARG A 29 -19.98 6.46 2.00
N LEU A 30 -19.18 6.06 1.01
CA LEU A 30 -18.38 6.97 0.20
C LEU A 30 -19.25 7.96 -0.58
N ASN A 31 -20.36 7.49 -1.16
CA ASN A 31 -21.33 8.35 -1.84
C ASN A 31 -21.95 9.43 -0.93
N LYS A 32 -22.10 9.14 0.37
CA LYS A 32 -22.56 10.11 1.38
C LYS A 32 -21.46 11.08 1.81
N GLU A 33 -20.19 10.71 1.67
CA GLU A 33 -19.05 11.56 2.02
C GLU A 33 -18.74 12.61 0.93
N ILE A 34 -18.98 12.31 -0.36
CA ILE A 34 -18.69 13.21 -1.51
C ILE A 34 -19.16 14.67 -1.32
N PRO A 35 -20.40 14.97 -0.89
CA PRO A 35 -20.89 16.34 -0.79
C PRO A 35 -20.13 17.21 0.24
N TYR A 36 -19.45 16.56 1.19
CA TYR A 36 -18.75 17.21 2.30
C TYR A 36 -17.23 17.10 2.17
N ALA A 37 -16.74 16.49 1.09
CA ALA A 37 -15.34 16.22 0.85
C ALA A 37 -14.62 17.43 0.22
N THR A 38 -13.43 17.75 0.71
CA THR A 38 -12.51 18.69 0.03
C THR A 38 -12.07 18.12 -1.31
N LYS A 39 -11.56 18.94 -2.25
CA LYS A 39 -11.04 18.41 -3.55
C LYS A 39 -10.05 17.24 -3.35
N GLY A 40 -9.15 17.32 -2.36
CA GLY A 40 -8.23 16.21 -2.04
C GLY A 40 -8.93 14.95 -1.49
N GLN A 41 -9.97 15.09 -0.66
CA GLN A 41 -10.77 13.96 -0.19
C GLN A 41 -11.65 13.39 -1.31
N THR A 42 -12.15 14.24 -2.20
CA THR A 42 -12.92 13.83 -3.38
C THR A 42 -12.07 12.98 -4.33
N VAL A 43 -10.77 13.28 -4.46
CA VAL A 43 -9.80 12.41 -5.15
C VAL A 43 -9.68 11.06 -4.45
N GLU A 44 -9.54 11.03 -3.12
CA GLU A 44 -9.45 9.76 -2.37
C GLU A 44 -10.74 8.93 -2.47
N ILE A 45 -11.91 9.58 -2.39
CA ILE A 45 -13.23 8.96 -2.54
C ILE A 45 -13.42 8.45 -3.97
N LEU A 46 -13.00 9.21 -4.98
CA LEU A 46 -13.01 8.80 -6.39
C LEU A 46 -12.24 7.49 -6.57
N HIS A 47 -11.00 7.41 -6.10
CA HIS A 47 -10.19 6.19 -6.22
C HIS A 47 -10.81 4.98 -5.50
N LYS A 48 -11.43 5.19 -4.33
CA LYS A 48 -12.13 4.11 -3.61
C LYS A 48 -13.36 3.63 -4.38
N LEU A 49 -14.14 4.55 -4.97
CA LEU A 49 -15.31 4.21 -5.77
C LEU A 49 -14.94 3.54 -7.10
N GLU A 50 -13.83 3.92 -7.74
CA GLU A 50 -13.30 3.27 -8.94
C GLU A 50 -12.90 1.81 -8.63
N ASN A 51 -12.26 1.55 -7.49
CA ASN A 51 -11.97 0.18 -7.04
C ASN A 51 -13.25 -0.62 -6.76
N LEU A 52 -14.21 -0.03 -6.05
CA LEU A 52 -15.49 -0.70 -5.74
C LEU A 52 -16.31 -0.97 -7.01
N TYR A 53 -16.23 -0.10 -8.02
CA TYR A 53 -16.81 -0.33 -9.34
C TYR A 53 -16.22 -1.58 -10.01
N ILE A 54 -14.89 -1.75 -9.99
CA ILE A 54 -14.23 -2.94 -10.57
C ILE A 54 -14.66 -4.20 -9.83
N GLN A 55 -14.70 -4.17 -8.49
CA GLN A 55 -15.19 -5.30 -7.70
C GLN A 55 -16.64 -5.63 -8.03
N SER A 56 -17.46 -4.61 -8.30
CA SER A 56 -18.86 -4.77 -8.74
C SER A 56 -18.97 -5.40 -10.13
N VAL A 57 -18.08 -5.03 -11.06
CA VAL A 57 -17.99 -5.64 -12.41
C VAL A 57 -17.55 -7.10 -12.33
N ILE A 58 -16.54 -7.42 -11.51
CA ILE A 58 -16.07 -8.80 -11.29
C ILE A 58 -17.17 -9.65 -10.66
N ALA A 59 -17.90 -9.09 -9.70
CA ALA A 59 -19.05 -9.74 -9.07
C ALA A 59 -20.27 -9.83 -10.01
N LYS A 60 -20.23 -9.21 -11.20
CA LYS A 60 -21.35 -9.09 -12.14
C LYS A 60 -22.60 -8.46 -11.50
N ASP A 61 -22.43 -7.63 -10.47
CA ASP A 61 -23.53 -6.99 -9.73
C ASP A 61 -23.87 -5.63 -10.33
N LYS A 62 -24.90 -5.59 -11.18
CA LYS A 62 -25.35 -4.37 -11.88
C LYS A 62 -25.77 -3.24 -10.91
N ASN A 63 -26.28 -3.57 -9.72
CA ASN A 63 -26.71 -2.55 -8.76
C ASN A 63 -25.50 -1.82 -8.16
N LEU A 64 -24.46 -2.58 -7.80
CA LEU A 64 -23.24 -2.01 -7.26
C LEU A 64 -22.44 -1.26 -8.33
N ILE A 65 -22.47 -1.72 -9.58
CA ILE A 65 -21.91 -1.01 -10.73
C ILE A 65 -22.58 0.37 -10.87
N VAL A 66 -23.92 0.42 -10.90
CA VAL A 66 -24.67 1.69 -11.03
C VAL A 66 -24.43 2.63 -9.85
N LYS A 67 -24.41 2.11 -8.61
CA LYS A 67 -24.11 2.90 -7.41
C LYS A 67 -22.69 3.48 -7.42
N SER A 68 -21.71 2.70 -7.89
CA SER A 68 -20.32 3.15 -7.98
C SER A 68 -20.15 4.19 -9.09
N LEU A 69 -20.72 3.96 -10.29
CA LEU A 69 -20.72 4.92 -11.39
C LEU A 69 -21.32 6.28 -10.99
N LYS A 70 -22.42 6.26 -10.23
CA LYS A 70 -23.05 7.49 -9.70
C LYS A 70 -22.09 8.30 -8.84
N GLY A 71 -21.33 7.63 -7.97
CA GLY A 71 -20.31 8.24 -7.13
C GLY A 71 -19.13 8.77 -7.93
N ILE A 72 -18.62 7.98 -8.87
CA ILE A 72 -17.49 8.33 -9.75
C ILE A 72 -17.84 9.59 -10.55
N ILE A 73 -19.00 9.63 -11.21
CA ILE A 73 -19.46 10.80 -11.99
C ILE A 73 -19.52 12.04 -11.09
N ARG A 74 -20.07 11.90 -9.88
CA ARG A 74 -20.21 13.02 -8.94
C ARG A 74 -18.84 13.54 -8.48
N SER A 75 -17.92 12.65 -8.11
CA SER A 75 -16.58 13.03 -7.69
C SER A 75 -15.76 13.65 -8.83
N ARG A 76 -15.87 13.13 -10.05
CA ARG A 76 -15.16 13.67 -11.22
C ARG A 76 -15.68 15.04 -11.64
N LYS A 77 -16.99 15.29 -11.55
CA LYS A 77 -17.57 16.64 -11.75
C LYS A 77 -17.04 17.65 -10.73
N LEU A 78 -16.92 17.27 -9.46
CA LEU A 78 -16.36 18.13 -8.41
C LEU A 78 -14.86 18.42 -8.58
N LEU A 79 -14.18 17.63 -9.40
CA LEU A 79 -12.75 17.75 -9.69
C LEU A 79 -12.48 18.33 -11.08
N ASP A 80 -13.51 18.77 -11.81
CA ASP A 80 -13.40 19.31 -13.15
C ASP A 80 -12.76 18.30 -14.15
N LEU A 81 -13.06 17.00 -13.97
CA LEU A 81 -12.54 15.90 -14.80
C LEU A 81 -13.59 15.38 -15.79
N ASP A 82 -13.16 14.84 -16.94
CA ASP A 82 -14.06 14.24 -17.93
C ASP A 82 -14.90 13.10 -17.31
N THR A 83 -16.19 13.10 -17.64
CA THR A 83 -17.18 12.12 -17.18
C THR A 83 -17.87 11.37 -18.31
N SER A 84 -17.58 11.70 -19.58
CA SER A 84 -18.34 11.27 -20.75
C SER A 84 -18.46 9.74 -20.85
N SER A 85 -17.36 9.01 -20.62
CA SER A 85 -17.35 7.54 -20.64
C SER A 85 -18.23 6.93 -19.55
N TYR A 86 -18.11 7.43 -18.30
CA TYR A 86 -18.88 6.93 -17.16
C TYR A 86 -20.36 7.29 -17.27
N GLU A 87 -20.68 8.47 -17.80
CA GLU A 87 -22.07 8.86 -18.07
C GLU A 87 -22.70 8.01 -19.16
N LYS A 88 -21.98 7.67 -20.24
CA LYS A 88 -22.49 6.78 -21.30
C LYS A 88 -22.81 5.39 -20.75
N GLU A 89 -21.92 4.83 -19.94
CA GLU A 89 -22.12 3.53 -19.29
C GLU A 89 -23.22 3.58 -18.22
N TYR A 90 -23.26 4.63 -17.41
CA TYR A 90 -24.33 4.83 -16.43
C TYR A 90 -25.69 4.93 -17.14
N ARG A 91 -25.79 5.63 -18.28
CA ARG A 91 -27.03 5.72 -19.07
C ARG A 91 -27.42 4.36 -19.68
N SER A 92 -26.47 3.56 -20.17
CA SER A 92 -26.78 2.23 -20.72
C SER A 92 -27.25 1.25 -19.64
N LEU A 93 -26.71 1.34 -18.43
CA LEU A 93 -27.06 0.48 -17.31
C LEU A 93 -28.28 0.97 -16.51
N SER A 94 -28.52 2.28 -16.45
CA SER A 94 -29.67 2.88 -15.74
C SER A 94 -30.98 2.77 -16.51
N LYS A 95 -30.94 2.64 -17.85
CA LYS A 95 -32.12 2.31 -18.67
C LYS A 95 -32.77 0.97 -18.29
N TYR A 96 -32.02 0.06 -17.67
CA TYR A 96 -32.53 -1.21 -17.13
C TYR A 96 -33.16 -1.09 -15.72
N HIS A 97 -33.02 0.06 -15.05
CA HIS A 97 -33.52 0.29 -13.68
C HIS A 97 -34.77 1.17 -13.60
N THR A 98 -35.24 1.70 -14.73
CA THR A 98 -36.43 2.56 -14.82
C THR A 98 -37.79 1.83 -14.82
N THR A 99 -37.83 0.53 -14.54
CA THR A 99 -39.09 -0.24 -14.39
C THR A 99 -39.53 -0.47 -12.93
N ILE A 100 -38.82 0.08 -11.93
CA ILE A 100 -39.32 0.06 -10.54
C ILE A 100 -39.57 1.50 -10.05
N LYS A 101 -40.87 1.82 -10.03
CA LYS A 101 -41.56 3.08 -9.68
C LYS A 101 -40.77 4.07 -8.82
N LYS A 102 -40.54 5.28 -9.36
CA LYS A 102 -40.38 6.51 -8.57
C LYS A 102 -41.76 7.08 -8.25
N SER A 103 -42.07 7.14 -6.96
CA SER A 103 -43.01 8.13 -6.42
C SER A 103 -42.43 9.54 -6.61
N LYS A 104 -43.30 10.47 -7.00
CA LYS A 104 -43.02 11.88 -7.29
C LYS A 104 -42.47 12.58 -6.05
N HIS A 105 -41.46 13.45 -6.24
CA HIS A 105 -41.45 14.72 -5.50
C HIS A 105 -40.66 15.80 -6.23
N ILE A 106 -41.26 16.97 -6.14
CA ILE A 106 -41.03 18.26 -6.80
C ILE A 106 -39.73 18.92 -6.31
N GLN A 107 -39.01 19.59 -7.21
CA GLN A 107 -37.88 20.47 -6.87
C GLN A 107 -38.39 21.82 -6.35
N PRO A 108 -37.91 22.33 -5.21
CA PRO A 108 -37.93 23.75 -4.90
C PRO A 108 -36.61 24.41 -5.36
N LYS A 109 -36.74 25.58 -6.00
CA LYS A 109 -35.67 26.57 -6.16
C LYS A 109 -35.13 26.95 -4.77
N ILE A 110 -33.81 27.11 -4.65
CA ILE A 110 -33.18 27.70 -3.46
C ILE A 110 -32.25 28.81 -3.92
N ASP A 111 -32.60 30.02 -3.50
CA ASP A 111 -31.78 31.23 -3.57
C ASP A 111 -30.50 31.11 -2.73
N GLU A 112 -29.50 31.85 -3.19
CA GLU A 112 -28.11 31.82 -2.73
C GLU A 112 -27.97 32.27 -1.26
N PHE A 113 -27.69 31.33 -0.34
CA PHE A 113 -27.28 31.65 1.02
C PHE A 113 -25.78 31.35 1.19
N LYS A 114 -24.96 32.38 1.42
CA LYS A 114 -23.53 32.26 1.75
C LYS A 114 -23.33 32.26 3.28
N PRO A 115 -23.00 31.13 3.93
CA PRO A 115 -22.65 31.15 5.35
C PRO A 115 -21.17 31.50 5.55
N LYS A 116 -20.89 32.51 6.39
CA LYS A 116 -19.55 32.85 6.88
C LYS A 116 -18.88 31.66 7.58
N PRO A 117 -17.58 31.39 7.35
CA PRO A 117 -16.87 30.28 7.99
C PRO A 117 -16.54 30.62 9.45
N ILE A 118 -17.11 29.88 10.40
CA ILE A 118 -16.69 29.94 11.80
C ILE A 118 -15.66 28.83 12.04
N SER A 119 -14.37 29.16 12.06
CA SER A 119 -13.36 28.26 12.66
C SER A 119 -13.20 28.59 14.14
N ARG A 120 -13.54 27.64 15.01
CA ARG A 120 -13.25 27.65 16.45
C ARG A 120 -11.78 27.35 16.67
N TYR A 121 -11.14 28.02 17.62
CA TYR A 121 -9.75 27.79 17.97
C TYR A 121 -9.59 27.11 19.34
N VAL A 122 -8.53 26.31 19.47
CA VAL A 122 -8.11 25.70 20.72
C VAL A 122 -7.28 26.72 21.50
N ASN A 123 -7.72 27.04 22.71
CA ASN A 123 -7.01 27.95 23.62
C ASN A 123 -5.96 27.21 24.45
N SER A 124 -6.27 25.99 24.92
CA SER A 124 -5.32 25.18 25.67
C SER A 124 -5.67 23.70 25.61
N ILE A 125 -4.63 22.86 25.73
CA ILE A 125 -4.73 21.42 25.91
C ILE A 125 -3.89 21.06 27.12
N ASN A 126 -4.54 20.54 28.17
CA ASN A 126 -3.89 20.16 29.41
C ASN A 126 -4.29 18.74 29.81
N VAL A 127 -3.44 18.07 30.57
CA VAL A 127 -3.77 16.78 31.21
C VAL A 127 -3.90 17.02 32.70
N LYS A 128 -5.01 16.61 33.30
CA LYS A 128 -5.22 16.60 34.75
C LYS A 128 -5.96 15.32 35.12
N ASP A 129 -5.47 14.56 36.11
CA ASP A 129 -6.13 13.36 36.64
C ASP A 129 -6.57 12.36 35.54
N ASN A 130 -5.63 11.98 34.65
CA ASN A 130 -5.88 11.12 33.47
C ASN A 130 -6.99 11.63 32.53
N THR A 131 -7.29 12.92 32.57
CA THR A 131 -8.27 13.57 31.71
C THR A 131 -7.57 14.60 30.83
N ILE A 132 -7.69 14.43 29.51
CA ILE A 132 -7.26 15.44 28.55
C ILE A 132 -8.37 16.49 28.47
N VAL A 133 -8.03 17.73 28.80
CA VAL A 133 -8.93 18.89 28.79
C VAL A 133 -8.54 19.79 27.64
N ILE A 134 -9.47 20.01 26.71
CA ILE A 134 -9.31 20.88 25.56
C ILE A 134 -10.27 22.06 25.71
N LYS A 135 -9.71 23.26 25.88
CA LYS A 135 -10.48 24.50 25.98
C LYS A 135 -10.53 25.21 24.63
N PHE A 136 -11.69 25.76 24.30
CA PHE A 136 -11.91 26.46 23.03
C PHE A 136 -12.28 27.93 23.26
N ASP A 137 -12.05 28.77 22.26
CA ASP A 137 -12.49 30.17 22.23
C ASP A 137 -14.01 30.31 22.02
N LYS A 138 -14.62 29.33 21.35
CA LYS A 138 -16.06 29.24 21.07
C LYS A 138 -16.59 27.88 21.53
N ARG A 139 -17.81 27.86 22.06
CA ARG A 139 -18.48 26.65 22.57
C ARG A 139 -18.44 25.50 21.55
N LEU A 140 -17.97 24.32 21.95
CA LEU A 140 -18.05 23.09 21.15
C LEU A 140 -19.46 22.47 21.26
N LYS A 141 -20.06 22.11 20.12
CA LYS A 141 -21.31 21.33 20.06
C LYS A 141 -21.00 19.84 19.91
N GLY A 142 -21.88 18.98 20.43
CA GLY A 142 -21.70 17.52 20.37
C GLY A 142 -21.59 16.96 18.94
N SER A 143 -22.32 17.55 17.99
CA SER A 143 -22.26 17.19 16.56
C SER A 143 -20.92 17.48 15.88
N GLU A 144 -20.04 18.24 16.55
CA GLU A 144 -18.72 18.62 16.05
C GLU A 144 -17.59 17.75 16.63
N LEU A 145 -17.96 16.70 17.37
CA LEU A 145 -17.07 15.70 17.94
C LEU A 145 -17.44 14.31 17.38
N ILE A 146 -16.50 13.68 16.69
CA ILE A 146 -16.65 12.31 16.20
C ILE A 146 -15.55 11.47 16.85
N PHE A 147 -15.89 10.27 17.34
CA PHE A 147 -14.89 9.34 17.84
C PHE A 147 -15.12 7.92 17.34
N TYR A 148 -14.04 7.16 17.24
CA TYR A 148 -14.08 5.74 16.88
C TYR A 148 -12.87 5.00 17.45
N ASN A 149 -13.01 3.68 17.57
CA ASN A 149 -11.94 2.79 18.02
C ASN A 149 -11.36 2.05 16.81
N ASN A 150 -10.05 1.86 16.79
CA ASN A 150 -9.32 1.08 15.79
C ASN A 150 -8.34 0.15 16.51
N ASN A 151 -8.87 -0.96 17.03
CA ASN A 151 -8.12 -1.90 17.85
C ASN A 151 -7.70 -3.12 17.03
N ASP A 152 -6.47 -3.56 17.19
CA ASP A 152 -5.92 -4.81 16.69
C ASP A 152 -5.36 -5.61 17.88
N PRO A 153 -6.21 -6.44 18.54
CA PRO A 153 -5.79 -7.21 19.71
C PRO A 153 -4.65 -8.18 19.42
N LYS A 154 -4.52 -8.68 18.17
CA LYS A 154 -3.46 -9.63 17.77
C LYS A 154 -2.08 -8.97 17.75
N LYS A 155 -2.02 -7.64 17.61
CA LYS A 155 -0.79 -6.86 17.62
C LYS A 155 -0.61 -6.04 18.90
N SER A 156 -1.43 -6.29 19.92
CA SER A 156 -1.45 -5.50 21.14
C SER A 156 -1.54 -4.00 20.82
N LEU A 157 -2.43 -3.61 19.91
CA LEU A 157 -2.55 -2.22 19.47
C LEU A 157 -3.97 -1.72 19.66
N TYR A 158 -4.18 -0.86 20.65
CA TYR A 158 -5.49 -0.30 20.97
C TYR A 158 -5.48 1.20 20.71
N LYS A 159 -6.34 1.67 19.80
CA LYS A 159 -6.42 3.07 19.41
C LYS A 159 -7.82 3.62 19.54
N THR A 160 -7.94 4.77 20.20
CA THR A 160 -9.15 5.60 20.18
C THR A 160 -8.84 6.93 19.52
N VAL A 161 -9.64 7.32 18.54
CA VAL A 161 -9.46 8.57 17.80
C VAL A 161 -10.63 9.50 18.05
N TYR A 162 -10.35 10.75 18.41
CA TYR A 162 -11.30 11.85 18.50
C TYR A 162 -10.98 12.90 17.43
N ASN A 163 -11.95 13.19 16.56
CA ASN A 163 -11.89 14.28 15.59
C ASN A 163 -12.83 15.40 16.06
N ILE A 164 -12.30 16.60 16.18
CA ILE A 164 -13.00 17.77 16.73
C ILE A 164 -12.92 18.91 15.72
N LYS A 165 -14.05 19.56 15.40
CA LYS A 165 -14.04 20.76 14.53
C LYS A 165 -13.46 21.98 15.26
N ALA A 166 -12.14 22.10 15.25
CA ALA A 166 -11.39 23.20 15.84
C ALA A 166 -10.00 23.33 15.20
N LYS A 167 -9.39 24.52 15.30
CA LYS A 167 -8.02 24.83 14.88
C LYS A 167 -7.10 25.06 16.07
N LEU A 168 -5.90 24.48 16.03
CA LEU A 168 -4.86 24.73 17.02
C LEU A 168 -4.23 26.13 16.84
N LYS A 169 -4.12 26.93 17.90
CA LYS A 169 -3.28 28.15 17.92
C LYS A 169 -1.90 27.79 18.50
N GLY A 170 -0.91 27.57 17.63
CA GLY A 170 0.48 27.29 18.04
C GLY A 170 0.80 25.80 18.24
N ALA A 171 2.01 25.49 18.72
CA ALA A 171 2.48 24.11 18.92
C ALA A 171 1.90 23.47 20.20
N THR A 172 1.54 22.18 20.14
CA THR A 172 1.14 21.42 21.34
C THR A 172 2.34 21.05 22.19
N LYS A 173 2.28 21.29 23.50
CA LYS A 173 3.25 20.72 24.45
C LYS A 173 3.11 19.20 24.54
N PHE A 174 4.21 18.52 24.89
CA PHE A 174 4.17 17.10 25.24
C PHE A 174 3.15 16.85 26.35
N LEU A 175 2.23 15.91 26.12
CA LEU A 175 1.23 15.53 27.11
C LEU A 175 1.74 14.35 27.92
N HIS A 176 2.07 14.58 29.19
CA HIS A 176 2.38 13.50 30.11
C HIS A 176 1.10 12.71 30.40
N THR A 177 1.04 11.48 29.90
CA THR A 177 -0.10 10.57 30.09
C THR A 177 0.43 9.17 30.40
N PRO A 178 -0.34 8.32 31.09
CA PRO A 178 0.04 6.93 31.34
C PRO A 178 -0.08 6.03 30.10
N LEU A 179 -0.38 6.59 28.93
CA LEU A 179 -0.55 5.86 27.67
C LEU A 179 0.78 5.74 26.93
N GLN A 180 0.93 4.68 26.14
CA GLN A 180 2.08 4.50 25.24
C GLN A 180 2.29 5.72 24.34
N SER A 181 1.22 6.27 23.77
CA SER A 181 1.28 7.57 23.11
C SER A 181 -0.06 8.27 23.05
N VAL A 182 0.00 9.61 23.15
CA VAL A 182 -1.08 10.51 22.79
C VAL A 182 -0.55 11.44 21.73
N SER A 183 -1.19 11.46 20.56
CA SER A 183 -0.82 12.36 19.48
C SER A 183 -1.95 13.32 19.14
N ILE A 184 -1.57 14.57 18.88
CA ILE A 184 -2.48 15.63 18.45
C ILE A 184 -1.99 16.13 17.10
N SER A 185 -2.88 16.18 16.13
CA SER A 185 -2.58 16.62 14.77
C SER A 185 -3.70 17.48 14.22
N GLN A 186 -3.36 18.51 13.45
CA GLN A 186 -4.32 19.36 12.75
C GLN A 186 -4.44 18.91 11.29
N LYS A 187 -5.68 18.83 10.79
CA LYS A 187 -5.96 18.76 9.35
C LYS A 187 -7.16 19.65 9.05
N ASP A 188 -6.94 20.71 8.27
CA ASP A 188 -7.96 21.72 7.95
C ASP A 188 -8.59 22.31 9.23
N ASP A 189 -9.91 22.24 9.37
CA ASP A 189 -10.66 22.67 10.56
C ASP A 189 -10.83 21.54 11.59
N ILE A 190 -10.13 20.41 11.44
CA ILE A 190 -10.25 19.24 12.31
C ILE A 190 -9.00 19.03 13.15
N LEU A 191 -9.14 19.18 14.46
CA LEU A 191 -8.19 18.75 15.46
C LEU A 191 -8.41 17.25 15.73
N ARG A 192 -7.38 16.44 15.51
CA ARG A 192 -7.41 15.00 15.80
C ARG A 192 -6.58 14.69 17.04
N VAL A 193 -7.18 13.99 18.00
CA VAL A 193 -6.52 13.42 19.19
C VAL A 193 -6.55 11.90 19.07
N VAL A 194 -5.40 11.25 19.11
CA VAL A 194 -5.26 9.79 19.07
C VAL A 194 -4.69 9.31 20.38
N LEU A 195 -5.41 8.41 21.05
CA LEU A 195 -4.97 7.68 22.22
C LEU A 195 -4.51 6.30 21.77
N GLN A 196 -3.26 5.94 22.01
CA GLN A 196 -2.72 4.63 21.67
C GLN A 196 -2.13 3.96 22.91
N ASN A 197 -2.41 2.67 23.06
CA ASN A 197 -1.77 1.85 24.07
C ASN A 197 -1.55 0.40 23.61
N ASN A 198 -0.66 -0.30 24.32
CA ASN A 198 -0.39 -1.71 24.08
C ASN A 198 -1.41 -2.67 24.71
N SER A 199 -2.22 -2.17 25.65
CA SER A 199 -3.34 -2.87 26.27
C SER A 199 -4.65 -2.13 26.06
N GLN A 200 -5.78 -2.84 26.17
CA GLN A 200 -7.10 -2.26 25.96
C GLN A 200 -7.33 -1.08 26.91
N ILE A 201 -7.59 0.09 26.32
CA ILE A 201 -7.94 1.32 27.05
C ILE A 201 -9.40 1.67 26.83
N TYR A 202 -10.00 2.31 27.82
CA TYR A 202 -11.35 2.87 27.72
C TYR A 202 -11.26 4.37 27.92
N SER A 203 -11.86 5.14 27.01
CA SER A 203 -11.93 6.59 27.16
C SER A 203 -13.36 7.07 27.01
N LYS A 204 -13.73 8.09 27.78
CA LYS A 204 -15.05 8.74 27.72
C LYS A 204 -14.85 10.22 27.45
N ALA A 205 -15.44 10.68 26.36
CA ALA A 205 -15.50 12.10 26.04
C ALA A 205 -16.81 12.70 26.54
N PHE A 206 -16.75 13.90 27.11
CA PHE A 206 -17.91 14.70 27.47
C PHE A 206 -17.60 16.19 27.31
N ILE A 207 -18.64 16.99 27.05
CA ILE A 207 -18.53 18.43 26.87
C ILE A 207 -19.16 19.12 28.07
N ARG A 208 -18.40 19.98 28.77
CA ARG A 208 -18.90 20.80 29.89
C ARG A 208 -18.44 22.24 29.72
N GLY A 209 -19.37 23.19 29.82
CA GLY A 209 -19.07 24.61 29.59
C GLY A 209 -18.50 24.90 28.20
N GLY A 210 -18.82 24.07 27.19
CA GLY A 210 -18.27 24.21 25.83
C GLY A 210 -16.87 23.67 25.62
N ASN A 211 -16.21 23.15 26.66
CA ASN A 211 -14.89 22.54 26.60
C ASN A 211 -14.99 21.01 26.56
N LEU A 212 -14.01 20.36 25.94
CA LEU A 212 -13.98 18.91 25.78
C LEU A 212 -13.10 18.26 26.85
N PHE A 213 -13.63 17.22 27.50
CA PHE A 213 -12.94 16.41 28.48
C PHE A 213 -12.90 14.97 27.97
N ILE A 214 -11.70 14.40 27.83
CA ILE A 214 -11.48 13.00 27.44
C ILE A 214 -10.85 12.30 28.64
N LYS A 215 -11.68 11.58 29.42
CA LYS A 215 -11.23 10.83 30.59
C LYS A 215 -10.74 9.45 30.18
N ILE A 216 -9.51 9.10 30.56
CA ILE A 216 -8.86 7.82 30.27
C ILE A 216 -9.00 6.90 31.48
N ASN A 217 -9.54 5.70 31.27
CA ASN A 217 -9.79 4.70 32.31
C ASN A 217 -9.10 3.36 31.95
N ASN A 218 -8.48 2.76 32.96
CA ASN A 218 -7.84 1.44 32.84
C ASN A 218 -8.84 0.27 33.04
N LYS A 219 -10.11 0.55 33.33
CA LYS A 219 -11.18 -0.44 33.52
C LYS A 219 -12.45 -0.02 32.77
N LYS A 220 -13.19 -1.00 32.26
CA LYS A 220 -14.49 -0.81 31.60
C LYS A 220 -15.50 -0.34 32.65
N SER A 221 -15.94 0.92 32.59
CA SER A 221 -16.96 1.43 33.51
C SER A 221 -18.35 0.90 33.13
N SER A 222 -19.17 0.52 34.12
CA SER A 222 -20.42 -0.24 34.01
C SER A 222 -21.55 0.40 33.17
N ASN A 223 -21.43 1.64 32.70
CA ASN A 223 -22.54 2.38 32.08
C ASN A 223 -22.32 2.66 30.58
N TYR A 224 -21.89 1.66 29.80
CA TYR A 224 -21.92 1.72 28.35
C TYR A 224 -23.25 1.15 27.83
N ASN A 225 -24.29 1.99 27.76
CA ASN A 225 -25.52 1.65 27.03
C ASN A 225 -25.24 1.66 25.52
N THR A 226 -24.90 0.50 24.98
CA THR A 226 -25.02 0.19 23.56
C THR A 226 -26.45 -0.27 23.28
N LYS A 227 -27.24 0.51 22.53
CA LYS A 227 -28.47 -0.03 21.93
C LYS A 227 -28.08 -0.94 20.76
N THR A 228 -28.12 -2.24 21.06
CA THR A 228 -28.66 -3.41 20.29
C THR A 228 -28.13 -3.68 18.87
N SER A 229 -27.98 -4.92 18.38
CA SER A 229 -28.17 -6.30 18.88
C SER A 229 -27.58 -7.24 17.81
N HIS A 230 -26.99 -8.39 18.13
CA HIS A 230 -27.71 -9.66 18.19
C HIS A 230 -26.95 -10.65 19.08
N LYS A 231 -27.73 -11.35 19.92
CA LYS A 231 -27.31 -12.35 20.91
C LYS A 231 -27.05 -13.70 20.23
N GLN A 232 -26.01 -14.40 20.68
CA GLN A 232 -26.07 -15.84 21.00
C GLN A 232 -25.09 -16.10 22.16
N LYS A 233 -25.58 -16.85 23.17
CA LYS A 233 -24.96 -17.07 24.49
C LYS A 233 -23.69 -17.96 24.39
N PRO A 234 -22.65 -17.71 25.19
CA PRO A 234 -21.57 -18.66 25.42
C PRO A 234 -21.86 -19.59 26.61
N ILE A 235 -21.31 -20.80 26.52
CA ILE A 235 -21.23 -21.82 27.58
C ILE A 235 -19.96 -21.57 28.39
N ASP A 236 -20.07 -21.63 29.72
CA ASP A 236 -18.99 -21.42 30.70
C ASP A 236 -18.03 -22.61 30.78
N ILE A 237 -16.72 -22.32 30.85
CA ILE A 237 -15.76 -23.16 31.59
C ILE A 237 -14.81 -22.25 32.39
N ILE A 238 -14.87 -22.45 33.70
CA ILE A 238 -14.06 -21.92 34.80
C ILE A 238 -12.67 -22.57 34.77
N VAL A 239 -11.60 -21.86 35.17
CA VAL A 239 -10.62 -22.29 36.20
C VAL A 239 -9.63 -21.17 36.53
N LYS A 240 -9.14 -21.24 37.77
CA LYS A 240 -8.63 -20.21 38.68
C LYS A 240 -7.16 -19.78 38.48
N LYS A 241 -6.95 -18.53 38.89
CA LYS A 241 -5.78 -17.85 39.49
C LYS A 241 -4.77 -18.71 40.27
N THR A 242 -3.51 -18.21 40.28
CA THR A 242 -2.68 -17.75 41.44
C THR A 242 -1.47 -16.96 40.87
N LYS A 243 -1.22 -15.66 41.19
CA LYS A 243 -0.47 -15.03 42.32
C LYS A 243 0.88 -15.71 42.63
N ASP A 244 2.00 -15.08 42.98
CA ASP A 244 2.53 -13.71 43.14
C ASP A 244 4.03 -13.91 43.50
N LYS A 245 4.97 -13.02 43.12
CA LYS A 245 6.01 -12.38 43.99
C LYS A 245 7.25 -11.82 43.26
N LYS A 246 7.40 -10.51 43.44
CA LYS A 246 8.54 -9.60 43.64
C LYS A 246 10.01 -10.09 43.50
N ASP A 247 10.72 -9.38 42.62
CA ASP A 247 11.81 -8.40 42.87
C ASP A 247 13.13 -8.84 43.55
N LYS A 248 14.25 -8.69 42.82
CA LYS A 248 15.54 -8.19 43.32
C LYS A 248 16.51 -7.84 42.17
N THR A 249 16.92 -6.59 42.16
CA THR A 249 18.02 -5.96 41.41
C THR A 249 19.39 -6.40 41.94
N LEU A 250 20.36 -6.67 41.05
CA LEU A 250 21.80 -6.63 41.35
C LEU A 250 22.61 -6.29 40.09
N LYS A 251 23.75 -5.66 40.34
CA LYS A 251 24.49 -4.72 39.50
C LYS A 251 25.40 -5.36 38.44
N GLU A 252 25.65 -4.53 37.45
CA GLU A 252 26.54 -4.65 36.30
C GLU A 252 28.01 -4.91 36.69
N LYS A 253 28.64 -5.89 36.03
CA LYS A 253 30.10 -6.08 36.01
C LYS A 253 30.53 -6.27 34.55
N VAL A 254 31.13 -5.24 33.97
CA VAL A 254 31.65 -5.23 32.60
C VAL A 254 32.99 -5.96 32.58
N LEU A 255 33.07 -7.05 31.81
CA LEU A 255 34.31 -7.72 31.41
C LEU A 255 34.36 -7.75 29.87
N PRO A 256 35.52 -7.55 29.24
CA PRO A 256 35.63 -7.32 27.80
C PRO A 256 35.39 -8.63 27.03
N ARG A 257 34.32 -8.67 26.23
CA ARG A 257 33.97 -9.83 25.40
C ARG A 257 34.73 -9.78 24.07
N LYS A 258 35.57 -10.80 23.86
CA LYS A 258 36.23 -11.17 22.59
C LYS A 258 35.26 -11.03 21.40
N GLN A 259 35.74 -10.40 20.32
CA GLN A 259 35.06 -10.36 19.02
C GLN A 259 34.89 -11.79 18.48
N THR A 260 33.69 -12.34 18.60
CA THR A 260 33.24 -13.47 17.80
C THR A 260 32.46 -12.95 16.61
N ASN A 261 32.87 -13.38 15.41
CA ASN A 261 32.20 -13.09 14.14
C ASN A 261 30.80 -13.72 14.10
N GLU A 262 29.82 -13.10 14.77
CA GLU A 262 28.43 -13.54 14.69
C GLU A 262 27.79 -12.95 13.42
N THR A 263 27.55 -13.82 12.45
CA THR A 263 26.71 -13.49 11.29
C THR A 263 25.29 -13.20 11.80
N PRO A 264 24.66 -12.06 11.47
CA PRO A 264 23.39 -11.69 12.08
C PRO A 264 22.29 -12.71 11.77
N LEU A 265 21.66 -13.26 12.81
CA LEU A 265 20.52 -14.19 12.80
C LEU A 265 19.32 -13.74 11.91
N TYR A 266 19.30 -12.47 11.50
CA TYR A 266 18.19 -11.81 10.79
C TYR A 266 18.08 -12.10 9.29
N ALA A 267 19.16 -12.49 8.60
CA ALA A 267 19.07 -12.81 7.16
C ALA A 267 18.25 -14.09 6.90
N SER A 268 18.17 -14.98 7.89
CA SER A 268 17.64 -16.35 7.77
C SER A 268 16.14 -16.45 7.46
N SER A 269 15.35 -15.41 7.72
CA SER A 269 13.89 -15.47 7.60
C SER A 269 13.31 -14.78 6.37
N LYS A 270 14.06 -13.91 5.69
CA LYS A 270 13.55 -13.10 4.58
C LYS A 270 13.47 -13.88 3.28
N ILE A 271 12.33 -13.78 2.60
CA ILE A 271 12.06 -14.43 1.32
C ILE A 271 12.23 -13.43 0.18
N ILE A 272 13.11 -13.73 -0.78
CA ILE A 272 13.36 -12.90 -1.95
C ILE A 272 13.02 -13.71 -3.20
N VAL A 273 12.19 -13.14 -4.07
CA VAL A 273 11.94 -13.71 -5.40
C VAL A 273 12.71 -12.91 -6.44
N ILE A 274 13.54 -13.61 -7.21
CA ILE A 274 14.28 -13.07 -8.35
C ILE A 274 13.57 -13.50 -9.63
N ASP A 275 13.33 -12.55 -10.51
CA ASP A 275 12.66 -12.76 -11.77
C ASP A 275 13.61 -12.43 -12.95
N PRO A 276 14.26 -13.43 -13.55
CA PRO A 276 14.97 -13.21 -14.80
C PRO A 276 13.97 -13.00 -15.93
N GLY A 277 13.97 -11.81 -16.55
CA GLY A 277 13.06 -11.44 -17.64
C GLY A 277 13.03 -12.46 -18.79
N HIS A 278 11.91 -12.54 -19.52
CA HIS A 278 11.74 -13.37 -20.72
C HIS A 278 11.94 -14.88 -20.48
N GLY A 279 12.43 -15.62 -21.49
CA GLY A 279 12.76 -17.05 -21.43
C GLY A 279 11.98 -17.91 -22.43
N GLY A 280 12.53 -19.05 -22.81
CA GLY A 280 11.94 -19.95 -23.80
C GLY A 280 11.73 -19.24 -25.14
N LYS A 281 10.48 -19.22 -25.61
CA LYS A 281 10.06 -18.57 -26.85
C LYS A 281 10.22 -17.05 -26.87
N ASP A 282 10.32 -16.42 -25.71
CA ASP A 282 10.55 -14.98 -25.59
C ASP A 282 12.06 -14.74 -25.39
N SER A 283 12.74 -14.23 -26.41
CA SER A 283 14.16 -13.91 -26.34
C SER A 283 14.48 -12.66 -25.52
N GLY A 284 13.47 -11.83 -25.24
CA GLY A 284 13.67 -10.42 -24.95
C GLY A 284 14.32 -9.69 -26.12
N ALA A 285 14.97 -8.58 -25.83
CA ALA A 285 15.73 -7.83 -26.81
C ALA A 285 16.87 -8.65 -27.41
N VAL A 286 17.01 -8.56 -28.74
CA VAL A 286 18.18 -9.04 -29.48
C VAL A 286 19.14 -7.87 -29.64
N GLY A 287 20.30 -8.01 -29.01
CA GLY A 287 21.32 -6.98 -28.94
C GLY A 287 22.40 -7.07 -30.00
N TYR A 288 23.50 -6.38 -29.74
CA TYR A 288 24.71 -6.48 -30.53
C TYR A 288 25.21 -7.95 -30.61
N LYS A 289 25.74 -8.38 -31.76
CA LYS A 289 26.20 -9.77 -32.02
C LYS A 289 25.15 -10.85 -31.72
N ASN A 290 23.86 -10.56 -31.92
CA ASN A 290 22.76 -11.47 -31.60
C ASN A 290 22.73 -11.92 -30.13
N HIS A 291 23.31 -11.13 -29.22
CA HIS A 291 23.21 -11.35 -27.79
C HIS A 291 21.74 -11.28 -27.36
N LEU A 292 21.24 -12.37 -26.79
CA LEU A 292 19.88 -12.46 -26.29
C LEU A 292 19.80 -11.99 -24.84
N GLU A 293 18.84 -11.11 -24.56
CA GLU A 293 18.57 -10.61 -23.21
C GLU A 293 18.31 -11.76 -22.23
N LYS A 294 17.42 -12.70 -22.59
CA LYS A 294 17.04 -13.83 -21.72
C LYS A 294 18.22 -14.62 -21.15
N LYS A 295 19.34 -14.70 -21.89
CA LYS A 295 20.57 -15.41 -21.49
C LYS A 295 21.40 -14.57 -20.51
N ALA A 296 21.60 -13.28 -20.81
CA ALA A 296 22.36 -12.37 -19.96
C ALA A 296 21.71 -12.22 -18.58
N VAL A 297 20.39 -11.97 -18.54
CA VAL A 297 19.65 -11.74 -17.28
C VAL A 297 19.56 -13.00 -16.43
N LEU A 298 19.42 -14.19 -17.04
CA LEU A 298 19.45 -15.46 -16.31
C LEU A 298 20.80 -15.70 -15.65
N LYS A 299 21.91 -15.35 -16.34
CA LYS A 299 23.25 -15.54 -15.79
C LYS A 299 23.51 -14.63 -14.60
N VAL A 300 23.15 -13.35 -14.69
CA VAL A 300 23.23 -12.41 -13.56
C VAL A 300 22.37 -12.87 -12.39
N ALA A 301 21.13 -13.30 -12.66
CA ALA A 301 20.21 -13.77 -11.63
C ALA A 301 20.73 -15.01 -10.87
N LYS A 302 21.42 -15.93 -11.56
CA LYS A 302 22.06 -17.09 -10.92
C LYS A 302 23.19 -16.68 -9.98
N TYR A 303 24.04 -15.73 -10.38
CA TYR A 303 25.06 -15.19 -9.48
C TYR A 303 24.44 -14.50 -8.26
N LEU A 304 23.39 -13.71 -8.47
CA LEU A 304 22.66 -13.03 -7.40
C LEU A 304 22.04 -14.04 -6.42
N LYS A 305 21.37 -15.09 -6.92
CA LYS A 305 20.80 -16.16 -6.09
C LYS A 305 21.87 -16.78 -5.21
N SER A 306 23.01 -17.17 -5.78
CA SER A 306 24.10 -17.79 -5.03
C SER A 306 24.59 -16.87 -3.90
N MET A 307 24.82 -15.58 -4.16
CA MET A 307 25.25 -14.62 -3.14
C MET A 307 24.23 -14.44 -2.02
N LEU A 308 22.94 -14.35 -2.36
CA LEU A 308 21.87 -14.17 -1.37
C LEU A 308 21.63 -15.42 -0.53
N VAL A 309 21.65 -16.62 -1.14
CA VAL A 309 21.54 -17.89 -0.42
C VAL A 309 22.71 -18.07 0.55
N ASN A 310 23.95 -17.80 0.10
CA ASN A 310 25.13 -17.88 0.96
C ASN A 310 25.07 -16.88 2.13
N LYS A 311 24.31 -15.79 2.00
CA LYS A 311 24.07 -14.82 3.06
C LYS A 311 22.99 -15.25 4.05
N GLY A 312 22.23 -16.30 3.74
CA GLY A 312 21.18 -16.88 4.58
C GLY A 312 19.75 -16.57 4.12
N TYR A 313 19.54 -15.85 3.02
CA TYR A 313 18.19 -15.55 2.54
C TYR A 313 17.50 -16.77 1.92
N LYS A 314 16.17 -16.84 2.03
CA LYS A 314 15.35 -17.79 1.26
C LYS A 314 15.10 -17.21 -0.13
N VAL A 315 15.72 -17.79 -1.16
CA VAL A 315 15.68 -17.22 -2.52
C VAL A 315 15.00 -18.15 -3.51
N PHE A 316 13.97 -17.65 -4.17
CA PHE A 316 13.27 -18.34 -5.25
C PHE A 316 13.49 -17.60 -6.57
N MET A 317 13.49 -18.34 -7.68
CA MET A 317 13.55 -17.76 -9.03
C MET A 317 12.28 -18.10 -9.80
N THR A 318 11.71 -17.14 -10.52
CA THR A 318 10.55 -17.41 -11.41
C THR A 318 10.92 -18.42 -12.51
N ARG A 319 12.19 -18.38 -12.96
CA ARG A 319 12.83 -19.40 -13.77
C ARG A 319 14.31 -19.56 -13.44
N ASP A 320 14.81 -20.77 -13.51
CA ASP A 320 16.20 -21.18 -13.31
C ASP A 320 16.83 -21.82 -14.57
N SER A 321 16.01 -22.03 -15.59
CA SER A 321 16.38 -22.52 -16.93
C SER A 321 15.81 -21.59 -18.02
N ASP A 322 16.04 -21.95 -19.29
CA ASP A 322 15.50 -21.22 -20.44
C ASP A 322 14.03 -21.60 -20.72
N LYS A 323 13.14 -21.30 -19.75
CA LYS A 323 11.70 -21.51 -19.87
C LYS A 323 10.95 -20.19 -19.89
N PHE A 324 9.86 -20.14 -20.67
CA PHE A 324 8.96 -18.99 -20.69
C PHE A 324 8.10 -18.95 -19.42
N VAL A 325 7.99 -17.77 -18.81
CA VAL A 325 7.07 -17.52 -17.67
C VAL A 325 6.21 -16.31 -18.00
N SER A 326 4.89 -16.48 -17.93
CA SER A 326 3.95 -15.39 -18.20
C SER A 326 4.09 -14.26 -17.18
N LEU A 327 3.84 -13.01 -17.59
CA LEU A 327 3.94 -11.84 -16.70
C LEU A 327 3.10 -11.98 -15.42
N LYS A 328 1.86 -12.50 -15.54
CA LYS A 328 0.96 -12.72 -14.39
C LYS A 328 1.50 -13.76 -13.41
N SER A 329 2.16 -14.82 -13.90
CA SER A 329 2.70 -15.89 -13.05
C SER A 329 3.89 -15.43 -12.20
N ARG A 330 4.68 -14.46 -12.69
CA ARG A 330 5.90 -13.98 -12.03
C ARG A 330 5.59 -13.35 -10.67
N THR A 331 4.68 -12.38 -10.61
CA THR A 331 4.28 -11.73 -9.35
C THR A 331 3.38 -12.61 -8.50
N HIS A 332 2.55 -13.45 -9.12
CA HIS A 332 1.71 -14.39 -8.39
C HIS A 332 2.53 -15.38 -7.55
N MET A 333 3.67 -15.86 -8.08
CA MET A 333 4.61 -16.69 -7.32
C MET A 333 5.11 -15.95 -6.06
N ALA A 334 5.56 -14.71 -6.21
CA ALA A 334 6.06 -13.91 -5.09
C ALA A 334 4.99 -13.64 -4.03
N THR A 335 3.76 -13.34 -4.47
CA THR A 335 2.62 -13.15 -3.57
C THR A 335 2.25 -14.45 -2.84
N LYS A 336 2.21 -15.59 -3.54
CA LYS A 336 1.91 -16.90 -2.92
C LYS A 336 2.96 -17.29 -1.87
N LEU A 337 4.22 -16.95 -2.11
CA LEU A 337 5.33 -17.21 -1.18
C LEU A 337 5.41 -16.21 -0.02
N ASN A 338 4.54 -15.20 0.03
CA ASN A 338 4.65 -14.07 0.95
C ASN A 338 6.06 -13.45 0.94
N ALA A 339 6.62 -13.26 -0.26
CA ALA A 339 7.97 -12.74 -0.40
C ALA A 339 8.11 -11.35 0.23
N ASP A 340 9.24 -11.09 0.87
CA ASP A 340 9.60 -9.77 1.40
C ASP A 340 10.02 -8.81 0.27
N LEU A 341 10.60 -9.34 -0.82
CA LEU A 341 11.03 -8.57 -1.99
C LEU A 341 10.80 -9.31 -3.31
N PHE A 342 10.50 -8.56 -4.37
CA PHE A 342 10.48 -9.04 -5.75
C PHE A 342 11.46 -8.24 -6.62
N ILE A 343 12.41 -8.92 -7.26
CA ILE A 343 13.48 -8.29 -8.06
C ILE A 343 13.44 -8.84 -9.47
N SER A 344 12.98 -8.04 -10.42
CA SER A 344 13.00 -8.39 -11.84
C SER A 344 14.25 -7.84 -12.53
N ILE A 345 14.91 -8.66 -13.36
CA ILE A 345 16.19 -8.32 -14.02
C ILE A 345 15.98 -8.39 -15.53
N HIS A 346 16.20 -7.28 -16.20
CA HIS A 346 16.03 -7.02 -17.63
C HIS A 346 17.27 -6.33 -18.21
N ALA A 347 17.41 -6.32 -19.54
CA ALA A 347 18.44 -5.56 -20.24
C ALA A 347 17.81 -4.76 -21.38
N ASN A 348 17.75 -3.45 -21.18
CA ASN A 348 17.12 -2.47 -22.05
C ASN A 348 17.62 -2.56 -23.49
N ALA A 349 16.87 -1.97 -24.42
CA ALA A 349 17.39 -1.78 -25.77
C ALA A 349 16.91 -0.47 -26.38
N ALA A 350 17.86 0.18 -27.02
CA ALA A 350 17.70 1.51 -27.61
C ALA A 350 16.91 1.43 -28.92
N PRO A 351 16.08 2.45 -29.22
CA PRO A 351 15.43 2.56 -30.52
C PRO A 351 16.46 2.71 -31.65
N LYS A 352 16.02 2.43 -32.88
CA LYS A 352 16.82 2.59 -34.11
C LYS A 352 17.39 4.02 -34.16
N GLY A 353 18.69 4.14 -34.44
CA GLY A 353 19.40 5.43 -34.45
C GLY A 353 19.95 5.92 -33.09
N LYS A 354 19.62 5.28 -31.96
CA LYS A 354 20.13 5.65 -30.62
C LYS A 354 20.99 4.57 -29.96
N LYS A 355 21.31 3.48 -30.68
CA LYS A 355 22.06 2.32 -30.17
C LYS A 355 23.45 2.71 -29.62
N LEU A 356 24.13 3.67 -30.23
CA LEU A 356 25.47 4.11 -29.80
C LEU A 356 25.45 5.08 -28.63
N THR A 357 24.36 5.83 -28.46
CA THR A 357 24.28 6.95 -27.50
C THR A 357 23.57 6.58 -26.20
N LEU A 358 22.52 5.76 -26.26
CA LEU A 358 21.84 5.27 -25.04
C LEU A 358 22.61 4.11 -24.42
N LYS A 359 22.93 4.28 -23.13
CA LYS A 359 23.66 3.34 -22.29
C LYS A 359 23.43 3.66 -20.82
N GLY A 360 23.71 2.69 -19.95
CA GLY A 360 23.66 2.84 -18.50
C GLY A 360 22.65 1.93 -17.82
N ILE A 361 22.74 1.90 -16.50
CA ILE A 361 21.91 1.08 -15.63
C ILE A 361 20.73 1.92 -15.14
N GLU A 362 19.53 1.36 -15.16
CA GLU A 362 18.31 2.01 -14.68
C GLU A 362 17.59 1.07 -13.71
N THR A 363 17.00 1.62 -12.65
CA THR A 363 16.14 0.84 -11.74
C THR A 363 14.76 1.46 -11.68
N PHE A 364 13.74 0.63 -11.85
CA PHE A 364 12.36 1.05 -11.92
C PHE A 364 11.52 0.50 -10.77
N PHE A 365 10.52 1.28 -10.36
CA PHE A 365 9.46 0.83 -9.48
C PHE A 365 8.10 1.15 -10.08
N LEU A 366 7.08 0.40 -9.66
CA LEU A 366 5.74 0.50 -10.20
C LEU A 366 5.06 1.81 -9.79
N SER A 367 4.65 2.60 -10.78
CA SER A 367 3.91 3.87 -10.64
C SER A 367 3.35 4.27 -12.02
N PRO A 368 2.30 5.10 -12.11
CA PRO A 368 1.94 5.75 -13.36
C PRO A 368 3.15 6.49 -13.97
N ALA A 369 3.52 6.19 -15.22
CA ALA A 369 4.68 6.82 -15.85
C ALA A 369 4.41 8.29 -16.16
N ARG A 370 5.30 9.18 -15.69
CA ARG A 370 5.25 10.62 -15.97
C ARG A 370 6.07 11.08 -17.17
N THR A 371 6.96 10.24 -17.72
CA THR A 371 7.84 10.62 -18.84
C THR A 371 7.66 9.69 -20.05
N ASP A 372 7.76 10.23 -21.26
CA ASP A 372 7.60 9.44 -22.49
C ASP A 372 8.65 8.35 -22.63
N ARG A 373 9.86 8.60 -22.11
CA ARG A 373 10.90 7.57 -22.04
C ARG A 373 10.46 6.40 -21.15
N ALA A 374 9.91 6.67 -19.96
CA ALA A 374 9.41 5.60 -19.08
C ALA A 374 8.25 4.83 -19.73
N LYS A 375 7.34 5.55 -20.41
CA LYS A 375 6.23 4.93 -21.15
C LYS A 375 6.72 4.00 -22.26
N ARG A 376 7.76 4.39 -23.01
CA ARG A 376 8.33 3.56 -24.09
C ARG A 376 9.01 2.29 -23.58
N VAL A 377 9.81 2.39 -22.51
CA VAL A 377 10.45 1.21 -21.90
C VAL A 377 9.37 0.27 -21.37
N ALA A 378 8.39 0.80 -20.62
CA ALA A 378 7.26 0.01 -20.14
C ALA A 378 6.49 -0.66 -21.29
N ALA A 379 6.15 0.07 -22.36
CA ALA A 379 5.43 -0.49 -23.50
C ALA A 379 6.16 -1.69 -24.15
N LYS A 380 7.49 -1.63 -24.21
CA LYS A 380 8.31 -2.71 -24.76
C LYS A 380 8.30 -3.95 -23.87
N GLU A 381 8.56 -3.79 -22.57
CA GLU A 381 8.55 -4.92 -21.61
C GLU A 381 7.14 -5.51 -21.44
N ASN A 382 6.13 -4.67 -21.60
CA ASN A 382 4.72 -5.02 -21.53
C ASN A 382 4.20 -5.74 -22.79
N ALA A 383 4.97 -5.76 -23.88
CA ALA A 383 4.59 -6.40 -25.15
C ALA A 383 4.68 -7.93 -25.08
N ALA A 384 5.30 -8.49 -24.03
CA ALA A 384 5.27 -9.93 -23.77
C ALA A 384 3.80 -10.41 -23.63
N PRO A 385 3.48 -11.64 -24.09
CA PRO A 385 2.10 -12.15 -24.09
C PRO A 385 1.47 -12.03 -22.70
N SER A 386 0.43 -11.18 -22.59
CA SER A 386 -0.31 -10.94 -21.36
C SER A 386 -1.81 -11.10 -21.60
N SER A 387 -2.47 -11.85 -20.73
CA SER A 387 -3.93 -12.10 -20.78
C SER A 387 -4.75 -10.99 -20.09
N VAL A 388 -4.20 -9.79 -19.95
CA VAL A 388 -4.78 -8.70 -19.15
C VAL A 388 -5.12 -7.53 -20.07
N ASP A 389 -6.39 -7.13 -20.08
CA ASP A 389 -6.92 -6.04 -20.91
C ASP A 389 -6.32 -4.67 -20.55
N ARG A 390 -6.18 -3.78 -21.54
CA ARG A 390 -5.60 -2.43 -21.41
C ARG A 390 -6.36 -1.54 -20.42
N LYS A 391 -7.68 -1.68 -20.29
CA LYS A 391 -8.48 -0.87 -19.35
C LYS A 391 -8.35 -1.35 -17.91
N SER A 392 -8.25 -2.67 -17.69
CA SER A 392 -7.96 -3.23 -16.36
C SER A 392 -6.58 -2.83 -15.85
N LYS A 393 -5.66 -2.62 -16.78
CA LYS A 393 -4.26 -2.25 -16.58
C LYS A 393 -4.08 -0.85 -15.98
N ASP A 394 -4.77 0.16 -16.52
CA ASP A 394 -4.70 1.54 -16.02
C ASP A 394 -5.38 1.67 -14.63
N ALA A 395 -6.51 0.97 -14.44
CA ALA A 395 -7.19 0.95 -13.15
C ALA A 395 -6.37 0.30 -12.02
N ILE A 396 -5.49 -0.67 -12.33
CA ILE A 396 -4.58 -1.28 -11.35
C ILE A 396 -3.43 -0.33 -10.98
N LEU A 397 -2.97 0.50 -11.92
CA LEU A 397 -1.96 1.54 -11.67
C LEU A 397 -2.47 2.67 -10.78
N ASP A 398 -3.74 3.03 -10.93
CA ASP A 398 -4.40 4.04 -10.09
C ASP A 398 -4.67 3.52 -8.66
N PHE A 399 -4.70 2.20 -8.47
CA PHE A 399 -4.92 1.55 -7.18
C PHE A 399 -3.61 1.19 -6.41
N LEU A 400 -2.45 1.65 -6.88
CA LEU A 400 -1.18 1.31 -6.24
C LEU A 400 -1.10 1.86 -4.81
N ASN A 401 -0.81 0.94 -3.87
CA ASN A 401 -0.63 1.28 -2.47
C ASN A 401 0.56 2.25 -2.30
N LYS A 402 0.30 3.49 -1.86
CA LYS A 402 1.33 4.53 -1.64
C LYS A 402 2.49 4.06 -0.77
N THR A 403 2.23 3.25 0.26
CA THR A 403 3.29 2.68 1.11
C THR A 403 4.18 1.72 0.32
N LYS A 404 3.61 0.90 -0.57
CA LYS A 404 4.38 -0.01 -1.42
C LYS A 404 5.18 0.74 -2.47
N ILE A 405 4.62 1.78 -3.08
CA ILE A 405 5.37 2.66 -3.99
C ILE A 405 6.58 3.27 -3.27
N ILE A 406 6.40 3.79 -2.05
CA ILE A 406 7.49 4.38 -1.25
C ILE A 406 8.55 3.32 -0.92
N GLN A 407 8.15 2.13 -0.48
CA GLN A 407 9.08 1.04 -0.17
C GLN A 407 9.84 0.57 -1.42
N SER A 408 9.16 0.38 -2.54
CA SER A 408 9.78 0.02 -3.82
C SER A 408 10.72 1.11 -4.34
N ASN A 409 10.40 2.39 -4.14
CA ASN A 409 11.28 3.50 -4.49
C ASN A 409 12.56 3.49 -3.63
N LYS A 410 12.44 3.32 -2.30
CA LYS A 410 13.60 3.18 -1.41
C LYS A 410 14.49 1.99 -1.81
N LEU A 411 13.88 0.84 -2.10
CA LEU A 411 14.56 -0.34 -2.60
C LEU A 411 15.31 -0.04 -3.91
N ALA A 412 14.66 0.62 -4.86
CA ALA A 412 15.26 0.99 -6.14
C ALA A 412 16.47 1.92 -5.98
N ILE A 413 16.41 2.90 -5.05
CA ILE A 413 17.53 3.81 -4.74
C ILE A 413 18.73 3.05 -4.16
N ASP A 414 18.48 2.13 -3.21
CA ASP A 414 19.54 1.33 -2.61
C ASP A 414 20.20 0.38 -3.62
N ILE A 415 19.41 -0.20 -4.53
CA ILE A 415 19.88 -1.04 -5.63
C ILE A 415 20.68 -0.22 -6.65
N GLN A 416 20.15 0.90 -7.14
CA GLN A 416 20.79 1.73 -8.15
C GLN A 416 22.16 2.23 -7.68
N SER A 417 22.23 2.80 -6.48
CA SER A 417 23.48 3.30 -5.91
C SER A 417 24.53 2.19 -5.73
N SER A 418 24.10 1.02 -5.27
CA SER A 418 24.98 -0.13 -5.04
C SER A 418 25.47 -0.78 -6.35
N LEU A 419 24.61 -0.83 -7.38
CA LEU A 419 24.96 -1.24 -8.73
C LEU A 419 26.06 -0.37 -9.33
N LEU A 420 25.89 0.96 -9.27
CA LEU A 420 26.88 1.91 -9.77
C LEU A 420 28.21 1.78 -9.04
N LYS A 421 28.19 1.68 -7.71
CA LYS A 421 29.40 1.49 -6.90
C LYS A 421 30.14 0.20 -7.27
N ALA A 422 29.42 -0.93 -7.37
CA ALA A 422 30.03 -2.23 -7.65
C ALA A 422 30.57 -2.32 -9.08
N THR A 423 29.84 -1.79 -10.07
CA THR A 423 30.23 -1.88 -11.48
C THR A 423 31.34 -0.88 -11.84
N ARG A 424 31.26 0.37 -11.36
CA ARG A 424 32.29 1.40 -11.65
C ARG A 424 33.65 1.10 -11.06
N ALA A 425 33.74 0.20 -10.07
CA ALA A 425 35.02 -0.26 -9.52
C ALA A 425 35.95 -0.86 -10.58
N LYS A 426 35.39 -1.51 -11.62
CA LYS A 426 36.16 -2.07 -12.75
C LYS A 426 35.74 -1.52 -14.12
N PHE A 427 34.53 -0.97 -14.22
CA PHE A 427 33.94 -0.48 -15.47
C PHE A 427 33.58 1.00 -15.31
N ARG A 428 34.59 1.87 -15.23
CA ARG A 428 34.44 3.30 -14.88
C ARG A 428 33.45 4.07 -15.79
N SER A 429 33.26 3.62 -17.03
CA SER A 429 32.35 4.27 -17.98
C SER A 429 30.87 3.93 -17.81
N VAL A 430 30.49 3.10 -16.82
CA VAL A 430 29.08 2.80 -16.52
C VAL A 430 28.31 4.09 -16.18
N LYS A 431 27.24 4.34 -16.93
CA LYS A 431 26.40 5.51 -16.77
C LYS A 431 25.23 5.22 -15.82
N ASP A 432 24.87 6.26 -15.08
CA ASP A 432 23.70 6.24 -14.21
C ASP A 432 22.50 6.71 -15.01
N GLY A 433 21.54 5.83 -15.25
CA GLY A 433 20.25 6.17 -15.84
C GLY A 433 19.17 6.52 -14.80
N GLY A 434 19.52 6.41 -13.51
CA GLY A 434 18.72 6.81 -12.37
C GLY A 434 17.65 5.80 -11.94
N VAL A 435 16.92 6.20 -10.90
CA VAL A 435 15.71 5.52 -10.45
C VAL A 435 14.51 6.18 -11.11
N ARG A 436 13.62 5.38 -11.70
CA ARG A 436 12.48 5.90 -12.46
C ARG A 436 11.19 5.15 -12.12
N GLU A 437 10.07 5.84 -12.30
CA GLU A 437 8.76 5.27 -12.07
C GLU A 437 8.14 4.85 -13.41
N ALA A 438 7.48 3.70 -13.48
CA ALA A 438 6.90 3.20 -14.74
C ALA A 438 5.83 2.11 -14.56
N PRO A 439 4.89 1.98 -15.52
CA PRO A 439 3.79 1.02 -15.47
C PRO A 439 4.21 -0.37 -15.99
N PHE A 440 5.18 -1.01 -15.34
CA PHE A 440 5.63 -2.34 -15.74
C PHE A 440 4.67 -3.44 -15.28
N TRP A 441 4.10 -4.20 -16.21
CA TRP A 441 3.17 -5.30 -15.89
C TRP A 441 3.81 -6.41 -15.08
N VAL A 442 5.13 -6.61 -15.20
CA VAL A 442 5.86 -7.58 -14.37
C VAL A 442 5.94 -7.17 -12.91
N LEU A 443 5.68 -5.90 -12.56
CA LEU A 443 5.59 -5.46 -11.17
C LEU A 443 4.14 -5.43 -10.68
N VAL A 444 3.17 -5.52 -11.59
CA VAL A 444 1.75 -5.45 -11.25
C VAL A 444 1.30 -6.71 -10.49
N GLY A 445 0.59 -6.49 -9.38
CA GLY A 445 0.13 -7.55 -8.48
C GLY A 445 1.16 -7.99 -7.44
N ALA A 446 2.36 -7.40 -7.42
CA ALA A 446 3.31 -7.59 -6.34
C ALA A 446 2.76 -6.97 -5.03
N GLN A 447 2.58 -7.79 -4.00
CA GLN A 447 2.08 -7.34 -2.68
C GLN A 447 3.22 -6.92 -1.73
N MET A 448 4.47 -6.99 -2.20
CA MET A 448 5.71 -6.63 -1.52
C MET A 448 6.44 -5.54 -2.30
N PRO A 449 7.44 -4.88 -1.70
CA PRO A 449 8.32 -3.98 -2.43
C PRO A 449 8.97 -4.70 -3.62
N ALA A 450 8.91 -4.05 -4.78
CA ALA A 450 9.25 -4.65 -6.05
C ALA A 450 10.01 -3.67 -6.95
N ALA A 451 11.08 -4.14 -7.58
CA ALA A 451 11.88 -3.35 -8.50
C ALA A 451 12.18 -4.14 -9.79
N LEU A 452 12.20 -3.42 -10.92
CA LEU A 452 12.72 -3.90 -12.20
C LEU A 452 14.06 -3.23 -12.47
N ILE A 453 15.09 -3.99 -12.80
CA ILE A 453 16.44 -3.49 -13.01
C ILE A 453 16.79 -3.69 -14.48
N GLU A 454 17.08 -2.59 -15.17
CA GLU A 454 17.71 -2.60 -16.49
C GLU A 454 19.23 -2.54 -16.31
N ILE A 455 19.91 -3.69 -16.48
CA ILE A 455 21.34 -3.82 -16.17
C ILE A 455 22.28 -3.22 -17.24
N GLY A 456 21.72 -2.64 -18.29
CA GLY A 456 22.43 -2.03 -19.42
C GLY A 456 21.62 -2.14 -20.71
N TYR A 457 22.06 -1.44 -21.76
CA TYR A 457 21.43 -1.47 -23.09
C TYR A 457 22.05 -2.55 -23.97
N ILE A 458 21.40 -3.71 -24.14
CA ILE A 458 21.96 -4.85 -24.89
C ILE A 458 22.21 -4.55 -26.37
N THR A 459 21.51 -3.56 -26.94
CA THR A 459 21.74 -3.07 -28.31
C THR A 459 22.94 -2.14 -28.45
N ASN A 460 23.45 -1.58 -27.35
CA ASN A 460 24.67 -0.77 -27.39
C ASN A 460 25.88 -1.72 -27.50
N PRO A 461 26.78 -1.58 -28.47
CA PRO A 461 27.87 -2.55 -28.67
C PRO A 461 28.73 -2.79 -27.42
N MET A 462 29.15 -1.71 -26.75
CA MET A 462 29.96 -1.78 -25.54
C MET A 462 29.19 -2.44 -24.39
N GLU A 463 27.93 -2.07 -24.16
CA GLU A 463 27.14 -2.68 -23.09
C GLU A 463 26.72 -4.11 -23.41
N GLY A 464 26.39 -4.42 -24.66
CA GLY A 464 26.07 -5.76 -25.14
C GLY A 464 27.21 -6.75 -24.91
N ASP A 465 28.46 -6.37 -25.22
CA ASP A 465 29.64 -7.17 -24.92
C ASP A 465 29.86 -7.31 -23.40
N ARG A 466 29.68 -6.22 -22.63
CA ARG A 466 29.78 -6.25 -21.15
C ARG A 466 28.74 -7.18 -20.53
N LEU A 467 27.49 -7.17 -21.00
CA LEU A 467 26.41 -7.98 -20.46
C LEU A 467 26.66 -9.49 -20.63
N TYR A 468 27.57 -9.88 -21.53
CA TYR A 468 28.04 -11.26 -21.70
C TYR A 468 29.39 -11.54 -21.02
N ASN A 469 30.08 -10.51 -20.53
CA ASN A 469 31.32 -10.65 -19.79
C ASN A 469 31.05 -11.16 -18.34
N PRO A 470 31.65 -12.29 -17.93
CA PRO A 470 31.41 -12.85 -16.59
C PRO A 470 31.80 -11.93 -15.42
N PHE A 471 32.84 -11.10 -15.59
CA PHE A 471 33.27 -10.17 -14.54
C PHE A 471 32.24 -9.05 -14.36
N TYR A 472 31.68 -8.53 -15.45
CA TYR A 472 30.62 -7.53 -15.39
C TYR A 472 29.35 -8.12 -14.78
N GLN A 473 28.94 -9.32 -15.19
CA GLN A 473 27.77 -10.01 -14.64
C GLN A 473 27.88 -10.25 -13.13
N LYS A 474 29.06 -10.67 -12.64
CA LYS A 474 29.33 -10.82 -11.20
C LYS A 474 29.30 -9.47 -10.47
N ALA A 475 29.81 -8.40 -11.09
CA ALA A 475 29.76 -7.06 -10.53
C ALA A 475 28.32 -6.52 -10.42
N LEU A 476 27.49 -6.75 -11.45
CA LEU A 476 26.06 -6.46 -11.42
C LEU A 476 25.37 -7.22 -10.28
N ALA A 477 25.54 -8.54 -10.22
CA ALA A 477 24.96 -9.36 -9.15
C ALA A 477 25.39 -8.89 -7.75
N LYS A 478 26.68 -8.56 -7.57
CA LYS A 478 27.20 -8.01 -6.31
C LYS A 478 26.59 -6.65 -5.95
N GLY A 479 26.36 -5.80 -6.95
CA GLY A 479 25.68 -4.52 -6.78
C GLY A 479 24.24 -4.68 -6.30
N ILE A 480 23.46 -5.56 -6.92
CA ILE A 480 22.08 -5.86 -6.51
C ILE A 480 22.05 -6.46 -5.11
N TYR A 481 22.94 -7.43 -4.83
CA TYR A 481 23.10 -8.05 -3.51
C TYR A 481 23.35 -7.00 -2.42
N ASN A 482 24.28 -6.08 -2.63
CA ASN A 482 24.59 -5.01 -1.69
C ASN A 482 23.38 -4.07 -1.49
N GLY A 483 22.67 -3.73 -2.58
CA GLY A 483 21.49 -2.88 -2.51
C GLY A 483 20.36 -3.49 -1.68
N ILE A 484 20.09 -4.78 -1.86
CA ILE A 484 19.10 -5.52 -1.07
C ILE A 484 19.48 -5.52 0.43
N ASN A 485 20.75 -5.79 0.75
CA ASN A 485 21.21 -5.77 2.13
C ASN A 485 21.09 -4.38 2.77
N ASN A 486 21.45 -3.34 2.02
CA ASN A 486 21.31 -1.95 2.47
C ASN A 486 19.85 -1.60 2.74
N TYR A 487 18.95 -2.02 1.84
CA TYR A 487 17.51 -1.80 2.01
C TYR A 487 16.98 -2.44 3.29
N PHE A 488 17.28 -3.72 3.53
CA PHE A 488 16.84 -4.39 4.76
C PHE A 488 17.48 -3.80 6.02
N ALA A 489 18.75 -3.38 5.95
CA ALA A 489 19.42 -2.76 7.09
C ALA A 489 18.76 -1.44 7.51
N LYS A 490 18.29 -0.64 6.54
CA LYS A 490 17.67 0.68 6.75
C LYS A 490 16.17 0.63 7.08
N ASN A 491 15.47 -0.44 6.70
CA ASN A 491 14.02 -0.55 6.81
C ASN A 491 13.63 -1.76 7.68
N ARG A 492 14.13 -1.77 8.92
CA ARG A 492 13.86 -2.81 9.92
C ARG A 492 12.44 -2.77 10.46
#